data_AF-A0A2S3UJT4-F1
#
_entry.id   AF-A0A2S3UJT4-F1
#
_cell.length_a   1.000
_cell.length_b   1.000
_cell.length_c   1.000
_cell.angle_alpha   90.00
_cell.angle_beta   90.00
_cell.angle_gamma   90.00
#
_symmetry.space_group_name_H-M   'P 1'
#
loop_
_entity.id
_entity.type
_entity.pdbx_description
1 polymer ?
#
loop_
_entity_poly.entity_id
_entity_poly.type
_entity_poly.pdbx_seq_one_letter_code
_entity_poly.pdbx_strand_id
1 'polypeptide(L)'
;MLKDFDITPDDPAELKAVNRLLADEVKALSLKVEQLQHQLHGANRNRFGSKSESLDQLDLGLAEDEAIGAAADQQNIPEPASLGDPCGQKKRQHSRKPLPDHLERKDTVLMPDQSCCQCGGKMKTLGDVRGGSGNLNSQDKWNFCLTLA
;
A
#
# COMPACT_ATOMS: atom_id res chain seq x y z
N MET A 1 -32.80 -15.68 -19.30
CA MET A 1 -32.61 -16.30 -20.63
C MET A 1 -33.12 -17.74 -20.69
N LEU A 2 -33.68 -18.34 -19.63
CA LEU A 2 -34.40 -19.63 -19.72
C LEU A 2 -35.85 -19.36 -19.30
N LYS A 3 -36.77 -19.21 -20.25
CA LYS A 3 -38.21 -18.98 -20.00
C LYS A 3 -39.10 -20.04 -20.65
N ASP A 4 -38.51 -21.13 -21.13
CA ASP A 4 -39.22 -22.10 -21.99
C ASP A 4 -39.45 -23.47 -21.31
N PHE A 5 -39.15 -23.61 -20.01
CA PHE A 5 -39.44 -24.85 -19.28
C PHE A 5 -40.93 -25.04 -18.92
N ASP A 6 -41.75 -24.01 -19.14
CA ASP A 6 -43.18 -24.02 -18.80
C ASP A 6 -44.01 -24.88 -19.78
N ILE A 7 -43.39 -25.38 -20.86
CA ILE A 7 -44.02 -26.29 -21.82
C ILE A 7 -43.21 -27.59 -21.83
N THR A 8 -43.53 -28.50 -20.92
CA THR A 8 -43.01 -29.87 -20.93
C THR A 8 -43.82 -30.71 -21.91
N PRO A 9 -43.18 -31.44 -22.85
CA PRO A 9 -43.90 -32.40 -23.69
C PRO A 9 -44.58 -33.48 -22.84
N ASP A 10 -45.82 -33.85 -23.15
CA ASP A 10 -46.53 -34.92 -22.45
C ASP A 10 -46.09 -36.34 -22.91
N ASP A 11 -45.42 -36.43 -24.06
CA ASP A 11 -44.94 -37.71 -24.59
C ASP A 11 -43.67 -38.21 -23.85
N PRO A 12 -43.68 -39.44 -23.28
CA PRO A 12 -42.55 -39.96 -22.53
C PRO A 12 -41.30 -40.22 -23.38
N ALA A 13 -41.42 -40.39 -24.70
CA ALA A 13 -40.24 -40.56 -25.56
C ALA A 13 -39.54 -39.21 -25.80
N GLU A 14 -40.30 -38.15 -26.09
CA GLU A 14 -39.80 -36.78 -26.20
C GLU A 14 -39.16 -36.29 -24.90
N LEU A 15 -39.78 -36.53 -23.75
CA LEU A 15 -39.19 -36.19 -22.44
C LEU A 15 -37.83 -36.84 -22.20
N LYS A 16 -37.67 -38.11 -22.59
CA LYS A 16 -36.38 -38.82 -22.47
C LYS A 16 -35.33 -38.22 -23.40
N ALA A 17 -35.72 -37.77 -24.59
CA ALA A 17 -34.81 -37.11 -25.52
C ALA A 17 -34.34 -35.75 -24.97
N VAL A 18 -35.26 -34.93 -24.47
CA VAL A 18 -34.91 -33.63 -23.85
C VAL A 18 -34.03 -33.82 -22.62
N ASN A 19 -34.32 -34.79 -21.76
CA ASN A 19 -33.48 -35.08 -20.59
C ASN A 19 -32.05 -35.48 -20.97
N ARG A 20 -31.86 -36.21 -22.08
CA ARG A 20 -30.51 -36.55 -22.57
C ARG A 20 -29.76 -35.29 -23.01
N LEU A 21 -30.42 -34.42 -23.78
CA LEU A 21 -29.83 -33.16 -24.24
C LEU A 21 -29.45 -32.26 -23.06
N LEU A 22 -30.34 -32.13 -22.06
CA LEU A 22 -30.06 -31.37 -20.84
C LEU A 22 -28.91 -31.99 -20.04
N ALA A 23 -28.86 -33.32 -19.91
CA ALA A 23 -27.76 -33.99 -19.23
C ALA A 23 -26.42 -33.77 -19.94
N ASP A 24 -26.41 -33.73 -21.27
CA ASP A 24 -25.20 -33.47 -22.05
C ASP A 24 -24.78 -31.99 -21.94
N GLU A 25 -25.72 -31.05 -21.94
CA GLU A 25 -25.43 -29.63 -21.71
C GLU A 25 -24.88 -29.40 -20.29
N VAL A 26 -25.46 -30.03 -19.27
CA VAL A 26 -24.97 -29.95 -17.89
C VAL A 26 -23.52 -30.45 -17.78
N LYS A 27 -23.18 -31.54 -18.48
CA LYS A 27 -21.79 -32.05 -18.54
C LYS A 27 -20.87 -31.06 -19.26
N ALA A 28 -21.31 -30.47 -20.37
CA ALA A 28 -20.51 -29.49 -21.12
C ALA A 28 -20.23 -28.24 -20.26
N LEU A 29 -21.25 -27.77 -19.53
CA LEU A 29 -21.12 -26.64 -18.60
C LEU A 29 -20.24 -26.99 -17.40
N SER A 30 -20.34 -28.19 -16.83
CA SER A 30 -19.49 -28.59 -15.70
C SER A 30 -18.02 -28.63 -16.10
N LEU A 31 -17.69 -29.20 -17.27
CA LEU A 31 -16.33 -29.19 -17.80
C LEU A 31 -15.81 -27.77 -18.04
N LYS A 32 -16.67 -26.87 -18.53
CA LYS A 32 -16.31 -25.46 -18.72
C LYS A 32 -16.05 -24.75 -17.39
N VAL A 33 -16.84 -25.05 -16.36
CA VAL A 33 -16.63 -24.51 -15.00
C VAL A 33 -15.29 -25.01 -14.45
N GLU A 34 -14.98 -26.29 -14.56
CA GLU A 34 -13.69 -26.85 -14.13
C GLU A 34 -12.51 -26.22 -14.87
N GLN A 35 -12.63 -26.03 -16.18
CA GLN A 35 -11.63 -25.35 -16.99
C GLN A 35 -11.38 -23.91 -16.52
N LEU A 36 -12.46 -23.15 -16.28
CA LEU A 36 -12.37 -21.76 -15.82
C LEU A 36 -11.80 -21.68 -14.41
N GLN A 37 -12.21 -22.58 -13.52
CA GLN A 37 -11.64 -22.67 -12.17
C GLN A 37 -10.14 -22.95 -12.23
N HIS A 38 -9.69 -23.88 -13.08
CA HIS A 38 -8.27 -24.17 -13.27
C HIS A 38 -7.50 -22.93 -13.76
N GLN A 39 -8.04 -22.20 -14.74
CA GLN A 39 -7.43 -20.96 -15.23
C GLN A 39 -7.34 -19.88 -14.14
N LEU A 40 -8.41 -19.70 -13.35
CA LEU A 40 -8.43 -18.76 -12.24
C LEU A 40 -7.42 -19.13 -11.16
N HIS A 41 -7.33 -20.41 -10.79
CA HIS A 41 -6.31 -20.88 -9.84
C HIS A 41 -4.88 -20.65 -10.35
N GLY A 42 -4.63 -20.91 -11.65
CA GLY A 42 -3.34 -20.62 -12.27
C GLY A 42 -2.99 -19.12 -12.25
N ALA A 43 -3.94 -18.26 -12.63
CA ALA A 43 -3.76 -16.82 -12.60
C ALA A 43 -3.53 -16.28 -11.18
N ASN A 44 -4.33 -16.74 -10.20
CA ASN A 44 -4.18 -16.35 -8.80
C ASN A 44 -2.83 -16.80 -8.23
N ARG A 45 -2.37 -18.01 -8.55
CA ARG A 45 -1.07 -18.50 -8.11
C ARG A 45 0.09 -17.68 -8.69
N ASN A 46 0.00 -17.30 -9.96
CA ASN A 46 1.04 -16.48 -10.61
C ASN A 46 1.07 -15.05 -10.05
N ARG A 47 -0.09 -14.49 -9.72
CA ARG A 47 -0.21 -13.10 -9.26
C ARG A 47 0.05 -12.93 -7.77
N PHE A 48 -0.39 -13.88 -6.95
CA PHE A 48 -0.33 -13.77 -5.49
C PHE A 48 0.56 -14.84 -4.82
N GLY A 49 1.13 -15.79 -5.57
CA GLY A 49 1.95 -16.87 -5.01
C GLY A 49 1.13 -18.06 -4.47
N SER A 50 1.79 -18.96 -3.74
CA SER A 50 1.17 -20.19 -3.21
C SER A 50 0.15 -19.94 -2.09
N LYS A 51 0.31 -18.82 -1.38
CA LYS A 51 -0.66 -18.29 -0.43
C LYS A 51 -1.00 -16.90 -0.93
N SER A 52 -2.23 -16.71 -1.41
CA SER A 52 -2.73 -15.36 -1.61
C SER A 52 -2.61 -14.63 -0.27
N GLU A 53 -2.05 -13.42 -0.27
CA GLU A 53 -2.16 -12.48 0.86
C GLU A 53 -3.66 -12.19 1.09
N SER A 54 -4.33 -13.10 1.81
CA SER A 54 -5.71 -12.92 2.26
C SER A 54 -5.71 -11.88 3.37
N LEU A 55 -6.83 -11.16 3.54
CA LEU A 55 -6.97 -10.18 4.63
C LEU A 55 -6.56 -10.74 6.00
N ASP A 56 -6.79 -12.03 6.25
CA ASP A 56 -6.38 -12.75 7.46
C ASP A 56 -4.85 -12.80 7.68
N GLN A 57 -4.02 -12.70 6.63
CA GLN A 57 -2.56 -12.55 6.77
C GLN A 57 -2.14 -11.11 7.09
N LEU A 58 -2.99 -10.13 6.79
CA LEU A 58 -2.77 -8.72 7.12
C LEU A 58 -3.28 -8.36 8.53
N ASP A 59 -4.13 -9.22 9.12
CA ASP A 59 -4.45 -9.24 10.55
C ASP A 59 -3.30 -9.81 11.39
N LEU A 60 -2.04 -9.58 10.95
CA LEU A 60 -0.87 -9.75 11.79
C LEU A 60 -1.02 -8.76 12.94
N GLY A 61 -1.56 -9.24 14.07
CA GLY A 61 -1.81 -8.42 15.24
C GLY A 61 -0.56 -7.67 15.61
N LEU A 62 -0.59 -6.35 15.47
CA LEU A 62 0.53 -5.44 15.70
C LEU A 62 0.81 -5.28 17.21
N ALA A 63 0.67 -6.35 17.99
CA ALA A 63 0.90 -6.35 19.43
C ALA A 63 2.33 -5.92 19.76
N GLU A 64 3.29 -6.28 18.91
CA GLU A 64 4.68 -5.81 19.02
C GLU A 64 4.79 -4.32 18.73
N ASP A 65 4.11 -3.78 17.71
CA ASP A 65 4.13 -2.35 17.41
C ASP A 65 3.39 -1.51 18.46
N GLU A 66 2.31 -2.03 19.05
CA GLU A 66 1.62 -1.42 20.18
C GLU A 66 2.53 -1.35 21.42
N ALA A 67 3.26 -2.44 21.70
CA ALA A 67 4.24 -2.46 22.79
C ALA A 67 5.41 -1.49 22.53
N ILE A 68 5.88 -1.40 21.28
CA ILE A 68 6.93 -0.45 20.87
C ILE A 68 6.42 0.99 20.98
N GLY A 69 5.18 1.25 20.56
CA GLY A 69 4.52 2.56 20.68
C GLY A 69 4.39 3.01 22.14
N ALA A 70 3.89 2.13 23.01
CA ALA A 70 3.78 2.41 24.44
C ALA A 70 5.13 2.68 25.10
N ALA A 71 6.19 1.94 24.72
CA ALA A 71 7.55 2.19 25.21
C ALA A 71 8.11 3.52 24.69
N ALA A 72 7.84 3.89 23.45
CA ALA A 72 8.24 5.17 22.87
C ALA A 72 7.54 6.35 23.55
N ASP A 73 6.24 6.22 23.86
CA ASP A 73 5.46 7.24 24.55
C ASP A 73 5.95 7.45 25.99
N GLN A 74 6.32 6.38 26.70
CA GLN A 74 6.93 6.45 28.03
C GLN A 74 8.29 7.18 28.02
N GLN A 75 9.08 7.02 26.96
CA GLN A 75 10.35 7.75 26.79
C GLN A 75 10.16 9.22 26.39
N ASN A 76 8.97 9.60 25.95
CA ASN A 76 8.64 10.96 25.51
C ASN A 76 7.90 11.77 26.59
N ILE A 77 7.69 11.20 27.78
CA ILE A 77 7.22 11.94 28.95
C ILE A 77 8.30 12.99 29.27
N PRO A 78 7.98 14.30 29.17
CA PRO A 78 8.92 15.33 29.58
C PRO A 78 9.16 15.17 31.08
N GLU A 79 10.39 14.83 31.47
CA GLU A 79 10.81 15.06 32.85
C GLU A 79 10.56 16.55 33.18
N PRO A 80 10.05 16.88 34.38
CA PRO A 80 9.77 18.26 34.74
C PRO A 80 11.04 19.08 34.54
N ALA A 81 10.92 20.05 33.63
CA ALA A 81 12.01 20.91 33.18
C ALA A 81 12.84 21.42 34.37
N SER A 82 14.06 20.91 34.49
CA SER A 82 15.10 21.67 35.17
C SER A 82 15.32 22.92 34.32
N LEU A 83 15.10 24.08 34.93
CA LEU A 83 15.16 25.40 34.33
C LEU A 83 16.55 25.64 33.71
N GLY A 84 16.63 25.53 32.39
CA GLY A 84 17.82 25.89 31.61
C GLY A 84 17.65 25.61 30.12
N ASP A 85 17.72 26.68 29.32
CA ASP A 85 17.69 26.76 27.85
C ASP A 85 16.34 26.64 27.09
N PRO A 86 15.77 27.77 26.63
CA PRO A 86 14.64 27.80 25.70
C PRO A 86 15.11 27.86 24.25
N CYS A 87 15.98 26.95 23.80
CA CYS A 87 16.20 26.73 22.37
C CYS A 87 16.92 25.41 22.10
N GLY A 88 16.19 24.30 22.07
CA GLY A 88 16.82 23.04 21.69
C GLY A 88 15.88 21.85 21.74
N GLN A 89 14.98 21.73 20.77
CA GLN A 89 14.53 20.40 20.39
C GLN A 89 15.79 19.61 19.97
N LYS A 90 16.25 18.70 20.82
CA LYS A 90 17.43 17.87 20.56
C LYS A 90 17.18 17.11 19.24
N LYS A 91 17.80 17.57 18.15
CA LYS A 91 17.81 16.85 16.88
C LYS A 91 18.30 15.44 17.17
N ARG A 92 17.54 14.42 16.75
CA ARG A 92 17.93 13.01 16.89
C ARG A 92 19.36 12.83 16.36
N GLN A 93 20.29 12.60 17.27
CA GLN A 93 21.69 12.35 16.94
C GLN A 93 21.76 10.98 16.27
N HIS A 94 22.07 10.93 14.97
CA HIS A 94 22.27 9.67 14.28
C HIS A 94 23.56 9.02 14.80
N SER A 95 23.51 7.74 15.15
CA SER A 95 24.67 6.98 15.64
C SER A 95 25.80 6.79 14.61
N ARG A 96 25.56 7.19 13.37
CA ARG A 96 26.51 7.03 12.26
C ARG A 96 27.55 8.14 12.30
N LYS A 97 28.84 7.77 12.23
CA LYS A 97 29.93 8.73 12.02
C LYS A 97 29.70 9.43 10.67
N PRO A 98 29.90 10.77 10.59
CA PRO A 98 29.82 11.47 9.31
C PRO A 98 30.82 10.84 8.32
N LEU A 99 30.48 10.89 7.03
CA LEU A 99 31.40 10.42 6.00
C LEU A 99 32.71 11.24 6.07
N PRO A 100 33.88 10.61 5.84
CA PRO A 100 35.15 11.31 5.83
C PRO A 100 35.21 12.45 4.79
N ASP A 101 35.90 13.54 5.12
CA ASP A 101 36.00 14.76 4.31
C ASP A 101 36.62 14.57 2.91
N HIS A 102 37.36 13.48 2.70
CA HIS A 102 37.99 13.17 1.41
C HIS A 102 37.05 12.46 0.42
N LEU A 103 35.84 12.06 0.85
CA LEU A 103 34.82 11.55 -0.06
C LEU A 103 33.95 12.71 -0.54
N GLU A 104 34.01 12.98 -1.84
CA GLU A 104 33.11 13.93 -2.49
C GLU A 104 31.66 13.48 -2.32
N ARG A 105 30.84 14.33 -1.71
CA ARG A 105 29.40 14.13 -1.64
C ARG A 105 28.77 14.55 -2.97
N LYS A 106 28.13 13.60 -3.67
CA LYS A 106 27.36 13.87 -4.90
C LYS A 106 25.87 13.78 -4.60
N ASP A 107 25.22 14.92 -4.47
CA ASP A 107 23.77 15.00 -4.34
C ASP A 107 23.15 15.00 -5.75
N THR A 108 22.31 14.01 -6.04
CA THR A 108 21.53 13.96 -7.30
C THR A 108 20.07 14.14 -6.96
N VAL A 109 19.49 15.25 -7.41
CA VAL A 109 18.05 15.50 -7.23
C VAL A 109 17.30 14.96 -8.44
N LEU A 110 16.45 13.96 -8.21
CA LEU A 110 15.59 13.38 -9.24
C LEU A 110 14.25 14.11 -9.24
N MET A 111 13.93 14.82 -10.33
CA MET A 111 12.62 15.42 -10.53
C MET A 111 11.66 14.38 -11.11
N PRO A 112 10.44 14.25 -10.55
CA PRO A 112 9.43 13.43 -11.17
C PRO A 112 8.89 14.10 -12.44
N ASP A 113 8.46 13.28 -13.40
CA ASP A 113 7.66 13.76 -14.53
C ASP A 113 6.26 14.20 -14.07
N GLN A 114 5.54 14.93 -14.93
CA GLN A 114 4.21 15.46 -14.59
C GLN A 114 3.18 14.35 -14.27
N SER A 115 3.33 13.17 -14.87
CA SER A 115 2.43 12.04 -14.68
C SER A 115 3.13 10.71 -14.93
N CYS A 116 2.75 9.68 -14.17
CA CYS A 116 3.22 8.32 -14.42
C CYS A 116 2.71 7.82 -15.79
N CYS A 117 3.60 7.32 -16.65
CA CYS A 117 3.25 6.79 -17.97
C CYS A 117 2.40 5.51 -17.93
N GLN A 118 2.36 4.79 -16.80
CA GLN A 118 1.57 3.56 -16.66
C GLN A 118 0.20 3.75 -16.00
N CYS A 119 0.04 4.75 -15.13
CA CYS A 119 -1.21 4.93 -14.38
C CYS A 119 -1.79 6.35 -14.44
N GLY A 120 -1.12 7.31 -15.11
CA GLY A 120 -1.57 8.70 -15.24
C GLY A 120 -1.61 9.48 -13.92
N GLY A 121 -1.12 8.91 -12.82
CA GLY A 121 -1.13 9.53 -11.50
C GLY A 121 -0.17 10.73 -11.42
N LYS A 122 -0.58 11.76 -10.67
CA LYS A 122 0.25 12.93 -10.36
C LYS A 122 1.40 12.53 -9.44
N MET A 123 2.63 12.83 -9.85
CA MET A 123 3.81 12.55 -9.04
C MET A 123 4.19 13.75 -8.17
N LYS A 124 4.82 13.49 -7.03
CA LYS A 124 5.33 14.51 -6.10
C LYS A 124 6.79 14.21 -5.76
N THR A 125 7.56 15.23 -5.44
CA THR A 125 8.94 15.10 -4.96
C THR A 125 8.96 14.40 -3.61
N LEU A 126 9.76 13.34 -3.48
CA LEU A 126 9.99 12.68 -2.19
C LEU A 126 10.78 13.61 -1.27
N GLY A 127 10.39 13.71 0.00
CA GLY A 127 11.09 14.51 1.02
C GLY A 127 10.50 15.90 1.29
N ASP A 128 9.43 16.29 0.60
CA ASP A 128 8.71 17.53 0.88
C ASP A 128 7.87 17.36 2.17
N VAL A 129 8.46 17.73 3.31
CA VAL A 129 7.76 17.84 4.59
C VAL A 129 6.81 19.02 4.48
N ARG A 130 5.50 18.76 4.54
CA ARG A 130 4.46 19.80 4.65
C ARG A 130 4.67 20.62 5.93
N GLY A 131 5.45 21.68 5.82
CA GLY A 131 5.77 22.63 6.89
C GLY A 131 6.71 23.67 6.32
N GLY A 132 6.18 24.87 6.09
CA GLY A 132 6.78 25.87 5.20
C GLY A 132 8.26 26.15 5.40
N SER A 133 9.00 26.18 4.29
CA SER A 133 10.13 27.09 4.16
C SER A 133 10.06 27.73 2.79
N GLY A 134 9.52 28.95 2.77
CA GLY A 134 9.87 29.90 1.72
C GLY A 134 11.39 30.02 1.68
N ASN A 135 11.92 30.05 0.47
CA ASN A 135 13.32 30.16 0.15
C ASN A 135 13.85 31.51 0.68
N LEU A 136 14.36 31.55 1.92
CA LEU A 136 15.08 32.70 2.45
C LEU A 136 16.56 32.39 2.49
N ASN A 137 17.32 33.30 1.90
CA ASN A 137 18.74 33.19 1.65
C ASN A 137 19.51 33.20 2.98
N SER A 138 20.71 32.61 3.01
CA SER A 138 21.47 32.35 4.25
C SER A 138 21.78 33.62 5.08
N GLN A 139 21.73 34.80 4.47
CA GLN A 139 21.92 36.10 5.14
C GLN A 139 20.68 36.61 5.90
N ASP A 140 19.47 36.21 5.51
CA ASP A 140 18.23 36.67 6.14
C ASP A 140 18.00 36.04 7.53
N LYS A 141 18.68 34.91 7.81
CA LYS A 141 18.63 34.22 9.11
C LYS A 141 19.28 35.01 10.24
N TRP A 142 20.27 35.84 9.94
CA TRP A 142 20.99 36.60 10.97
C TRP A 142 20.24 37.88 11.36
N ASN A 143 19.55 38.53 10.43
CA ASN A 143 18.84 39.78 10.71
C ASN A 143 17.55 39.58 11.51
N PHE A 144 16.88 38.43 11.40
CA PHE A 144 15.63 38.20 12.14
C PHE A 144 15.84 38.06 13.67
N CYS A 145 17.03 37.66 14.10
CA CYS A 145 17.34 37.50 15.53
C CYS A 145 17.65 38.82 16.26
N LEU A 146 17.96 39.90 15.53
CA LEU A 146 18.38 41.18 16.10
C LEU A 146 17.25 42.22 16.25
N THR A 147 16.09 42.00 15.64
CA THR A 147 14.97 42.98 15.64
C THR A 147 13.83 42.62 16.61
N LEU A 148 13.95 41.51 17.34
CA LEU A 148 12.96 41.03 18.32
C LEU A 148 13.58 40.86 19.72
N ALA A 149 14.56 41.71 20.05
CA ALA A 149 15.06 41.93 21.40
C ALA A 149 14.52 43.26 21.95
#